data_AF-A0A067G4L3-F1
#
_entry.id   AF-A0A067G4L3-F1
#
_cell.length_a   1.000
_cell.length_b   1.000
_cell.length_c   1.000
_cell.angle_alpha   90.00
_cell.angle_beta   90.00
_cell.angle_gamma   90.00
#
_symmetry.space_group_name_H-M   'P 1'
#
loop_
_entity.id
_entity.type
_entity.pdbx_description
1 polymer ?
#
loop_
_entity_poly.entity_id
_entity_poly.type
_entity_poly.pdbx_seq_one_letter_code
_entity_poly.pdbx_strand_id
1 'polypeptide(L)'
;MGTSHRRLIITTFIGVLIGYFVGRSFQSVSFSKIHLPTSISTSFDIAGKEENINQISESPFSNGSSPRIYVSTNPRGAELLPPGIVVSESDFFLRRLWGEPSEDLKKKPKYLLTITVGLNQKKNIDRMVKKFSEDFQIMLFHYDGQTSQWDEFEWSKSAIHVSIRRQTKWWYAKRFLHPDVVAAYEYIFIWDEDLGVEHFNGDKYMELVKKHGLDISQPGLEPNNGLTWQMTKRRGDQEVHKVTEEKPGWCSDPHLPPCAAFVEIMAPVFSREAWRCVWHMIQNDLVHGWGLDFALRRCVEPAHEKIGVVDSQWIIHQVIPSLGSQGQAENGKAPWEGVRARCKNEWSLFQNRLANADKAYLEEIGNR
;
A
#
# COMPACT_ATOMS: atom_id res chain seq x y z
N MET A 1 -9.44 -20.37 -41.09
CA MET A 1 -9.35 -19.00 -40.53
C MET A 1 -10.77 -18.48 -40.30
N GLY A 2 -11.23 -18.26 -39.06
CA GLY A 2 -12.60 -17.75 -38.88
C GLY A 2 -13.18 -17.63 -37.46
N THR A 3 -12.58 -18.25 -36.45
CA THR A 3 -13.21 -18.32 -35.11
C THR A 3 -12.44 -17.58 -33.99
N SER A 4 -11.12 -17.41 -34.12
CA SER A 4 -10.29 -16.75 -33.09
C SER A 4 -10.42 -15.21 -33.10
N HIS A 5 -10.44 -14.57 -34.28
CA HIS A 5 -10.59 -13.11 -34.39
C HIS A 5 -11.96 -12.59 -33.95
N ARG A 6 -13.05 -13.36 -34.14
CA ARG A 6 -14.39 -12.94 -33.67
C ARG A 6 -14.47 -12.87 -32.15
N ARG A 7 -13.80 -13.79 -31.42
CA ARG A 7 -13.80 -13.77 -29.95
C ARG A 7 -13.05 -12.57 -29.40
N LEU A 8 -11.90 -12.21 -29.97
CA LEU A 8 -11.10 -11.06 -29.54
C LEU A 8 -11.84 -9.73 -29.74
N ILE A 9 -12.54 -9.58 -30.87
CA ILE A 9 -13.35 -8.38 -31.16
C ILE A 9 -14.52 -8.29 -30.18
N ILE A 10 -15.24 -9.39 -29.92
CA ILE A 10 -16.39 -9.41 -29.00
C ILE A 10 -15.96 -9.08 -27.56
N THR A 11 -14.83 -9.62 -27.07
CA THR A 11 -14.35 -9.30 -25.71
C THR A 11 -13.93 -7.83 -25.56
N THR A 12 -13.37 -7.24 -26.62
CA THR A 12 -12.95 -5.84 -26.63
C THR A 12 -14.17 -4.91 -26.63
N PHE A 13 -15.20 -5.20 -27.43
CA PHE A 13 -16.44 -4.41 -27.46
C PHE A 13 -17.23 -4.49 -26.15
N ILE A 14 -17.26 -5.67 -25.50
CA ILE A 14 -17.92 -5.82 -24.19
C ILE A 14 -17.16 -5.04 -23.10
N GLY A 15 -15.82 -5.05 -23.12
CA GLY A 15 -15.01 -4.25 -22.21
C GLY A 15 -15.22 -2.74 -22.37
N VAL A 16 -15.31 -2.26 -23.61
CA VAL A 16 -15.59 -0.84 -23.93
C VAL A 16 -17.02 -0.44 -23.52
N LEU A 17 -18.01 -1.29 -23.76
CA LEU A 17 -19.40 -1.03 -23.34
C LEU A 17 -19.55 -0.99 -21.82
N ILE A 18 -18.93 -1.92 -21.09
CA ILE A 18 -18.94 -1.90 -19.62
C ILE A 18 -18.23 -0.65 -19.09
N GLY A 19 -17.06 -0.31 -19.64
CA GLY A 19 -16.35 0.93 -19.28
C GLY A 19 -17.16 2.19 -19.53
N TYR A 20 -17.91 2.24 -20.65
CA TYR A 20 -18.77 3.37 -21.01
C TYR A 20 -20.00 3.52 -20.09
N PHE A 21 -20.66 2.41 -19.72
CA PHE A 21 -21.83 2.43 -18.83
C PHE A 21 -21.46 2.71 -17.36
N VAL A 22 -20.29 2.25 -16.91
CA VAL A 22 -19.74 2.63 -15.61
C VAL A 22 -19.35 4.11 -15.63
N GLY A 23 -18.73 4.60 -16.71
CA GLY A 23 -18.34 6.01 -16.85
C GLY A 23 -19.52 6.99 -16.93
N ARG A 24 -20.64 6.62 -17.55
CA ARG A 24 -21.85 7.49 -17.64
C ARG A 24 -22.74 7.50 -16.40
N SER A 25 -22.63 6.50 -15.53
CA SER A 25 -23.37 6.48 -14.27
C SER A 25 -22.85 7.50 -13.25
N PHE A 26 -21.71 8.14 -13.54
CA PHE A 26 -21.20 9.29 -12.79
C PHE A 26 -21.67 10.60 -13.43
N GLN A 27 -22.92 10.98 -13.15
CA GLN A 27 -23.27 12.40 -13.19
C GLN A 27 -22.74 13.06 -11.91
N SER A 28 -21.71 13.87 -12.10
CA SER A 28 -21.21 14.98 -11.27
C SER A 28 -21.96 15.26 -9.96
N VAL A 29 -21.37 14.85 -8.84
CA VAL A 29 -21.34 15.71 -7.67
C VAL A 29 -20.03 16.49 -7.77
N SER A 30 -20.14 17.77 -8.13
CA SER A 30 -18.99 18.68 -8.16
C SER A 30 -18.50 18.89 -6.73
N PHE A 31 -17.38 18.27 -6.37
CA PHE A 31 -16.64 18.62 -5.16
C PHE A 31 -15.79 19.87 -5.44
N SER A 32 -16.44 21.00 -5.61
CA SER A 32 -15.74 22.29 -5.59
C SER A 32 -15.37 22.62 -4.15
N LYS A 33 -14.06 22.57 -3.86
CA LYS A 33 -13.39 23.19 -2.70
C LYS A 33 -14.02 22.91 -1.33
N ILE A 34 -13.67 21.78 -0.73
CA ILE A 34 -13.70 21.66 0.73
C ILE A 34 -12.50 22.44 1.27
N HIS A 35 -12.74 23.68 1.70
CA HIS A 35 -11.78 24.39 2.53
C HIS A 35 -11.81 23.75 3.93
N LEU A 36 -10.82 22.90 4.22
CA LEU A 36 -10.55 22.45 5.58
C LEU A 36 -10.05 23.65 6.41
N PRO A 37 -10.72 24.02 7.52
CA PRO A 37 -10.15 24.98 8.45
C PRO A 37 -8.88 24.35 9.05
N THR A 38 -7.76 25.06 8.96
CA THR A 38 -6.51 24.74 9.67
C THR A 38 -6.67 25.00 11.16
N SER A 39 -7.50 24.20 11.84
CA SER A 39 -7.52 23.99 13.30
C SER A 39 -8.70 23.07 13.66
N ILE A 40 -8.57 21.78 13.40
CA ILE A 40 -9.39 20.76 14.08
C ILE A 40 -8.40 19.73 14.64
N SER A 41 -7.98 19.95 15.87
CA SER A 41 -7.53 18.89 16.76
C SER A 41 -8.55 17.75 16.69
N THR A 42 -8.11 16.56 16.29
CA THR A 42 -8.97 15.39 16.16
C THR A 42 -9.55 14.99 17.52
N SER A 43 -10.74 15.50 17.81
CA SER A 43 -11.63 14.98 18.85
C SER A 43 -12.31 13.71 18.32
N PHE A 44 -11.66 12.57 18.52
CA PHE A 44 -12.32 11.27 18.55
C PHE A 44 -12.50 10.86 20.02
N ASP A 45 -13.37 11.57 20.72
CA ASP A 45 -13.91 11.17 22.01
C ASP A 45 -15.43 11.20 21.89
N ILE A 46 -16.06 10.03 21.77
CA ILE A 46 -17.49 9.88 22.06
C ILE A 46 -17.70 8.63 22.91
N ALA A 47 -18.29 8.89 24.08
CA ALA A 47 -19.07 8.00 24.94
C ALA A 47 -18.30 7.00 25.83
N GLY A 48 -17.55 7.55 26.79
CA GLY A 48 -17.37 6.97 28.12
C GLY A 48 -17.59 8.07 29.15
N LYS A 49 -18.55 7.88 30.06
CA LYS A 49 -18.91 8.80 31.16
C LYS A 49 -17.71 9.60 31.70
N GLU A 50 -17.81 10.93 31.65
CA GLU A 50 -17.01 11.83 32.47
C GLU A 50 -17.38 11.61 33.95
N GLU A 51 -16.53 10.90 34.67
CA GLU A 51 -16.35 11.15 36.10
C GLU A 51 -15.10 12.01 36.26
N ASN A 52 -15.29 13.22 36.81
CA ASN A 52 -14.23 14.13 37.23
C ASN A 52 -13.25 13.41 38.18
N ILE A 53 -12.13 12.92 37.65
CA ILE A 53 -10.99 12.55 38.49
C ILE A 53 -10.11 13.79 38.60
N ASN A 54 -10.40 14.57 39.63
CA ASN A 54 -9.58 15.67 40.08
C ASN A 54 -8.12 15.21 40.24
N GLN A 55 -7.21 16.13 39.91
CA GLN A 55 -5.80 16.12 40.24
C GLN A 55 -5.54 15.45 41.61
N ILE A 56 -4.87 14.30 41.60
CA ILE A 56 -4.19 13.79 42.80
C ILE A 56 -2.69 13.89 42.52
N SER A 57 -2.16 15.06 42.83
CA SER A 57 -0.76 15.24 43.19
C SER A 57 -0.63 15.02 44.69
N GLU A 58 -0.22 13.83 45.13
CA GLU A 58 0.30 13.64 46.50
C GLU A 58 1.46 12.64 46.54
N SER A 59 2.38 12.97 47.45
CA SER A 59 3.78 12.58 47.64
C SER A 59 4.06 11.09 47.99
N PRO A 60 5.35 10.68 48.04
CA PRO A 60 5.76 9.28 47.94
C PRO A 60 5.86 8.57 49.30
N PHE A 61 5.60 7.27 49.28
CA PHE A 61 5.82 6.29 50.36
C PHE A 61 5.00 6.49 51.64
N SER A 62 3.83 5.85 51.69
CA SER A 62 3.11 5.53 52.92
C SER A 62 2.46 4.14 52.80
N ASN A 63 2.99 3.21 53.61
CA ASN A 63 2.42 1.95 54.09
C ASN A 63 1.56 1.09 53.14
N GLY A 64 2.17 0.00 52.67
CA GLY A 64 1.48 -1.25 52.32
C GLY A 64 0.63 -1.27 51.05
N SER A 65 0.50 -0.14 50.35
CA SER A 65 -0.18 -0.07 49.05
C SER A 65 0.84 0.28 47.95
N SER A 66 0.91 -0.56 46.92
CA SER A 66 1.75 -0.28 45.74
C SER A 66 1.34 1.07 45.14
N PRO A 67 2.30 1.92 44.73
CA PRO A 67 2.00 3.20 44.11
C PRO A 67 1.09 2.97 42.89
N ARG A 68 -0.07 3.64 42.86
CA ARG A 68 -1.00 3.58 41.72
C ARG A 68 -0.48 4.52 40.64
N ILE A 69 0.17 3.96 39.63
CA ILE A 69 0.60 4.70 38.45
C ILE A 69 -0.57 4.72 37.46
N TYR A 70 -0.96 5.90 37.02
CA TYR A 70 -1.87 6.09 35.92
C TYR A 70 -1.44 7.32 35.11
N VAL A 71 -1.08 7.13 33.85
CA VAL A 71 -0.64 8.18 32.94
C VAL A 71 -1.50 8.16 31.69
N SER A 72 -2.38 9.14 31.57
CA SER A 72 -3.36 9.24 30.48
C SER A 72 -2.75 9.49 29.10
N THR A 73 -1.50 9.99 29.03
CA THR A 73 -0.79 10.20 27.77
C THR A 73 -0.13 8.94 27.22
N ASN A 74 -0.10 7.84 27.99
CA ASN A 74 0.41 6.57 27.49
C ASN A 74 -0.56 5.99 26.44
N PRO A 75 -0.07 5.10 25.54
CA PRO A 75 -0.92 4.37 24.63
C PRO A 75 -2.06 3.63 25.37
N ARG A 76 -3.20 3.50 24.69
CA ARG A 76 -4.37 2.83 25.25
C ARG A 76 -4.02 1.42 25.74
N GLY A 77 -4.33 1.12 27.00
CA GLY A 77 -4.00 -0.14 27.67
C GLY A 77 -2.63 -0.17 28.36
N ALA A 78 -1.82 0.89 28.25
CA ALA A 78 -0.53 1.05 28.90
C ALA A 78 -0.53 2.17 29.97
N GLU A 79 -1.69 2.68 30.36
CA GLU A 79 -1.83 3.81 31.29
C GLU A 79 -1.25 3.50 32.67
N LEU A 80 -1.22 2.23 33.06
CA LEU A 80 -0.66 1.79 34.35
C LEU A 80 0.87 1.63 34.34
N LEU A 81 1.53 1.87 33.20
CA LEU A 81 2.98 1.75 33.07
C LEU A 81 3.67 3.09 33.34
N PRO A 82 4.84 3.10 34.02
CA PRO A 82 5.69 4.29 34.07
C PRO A 82 6.08 4.73 32.65
N PRO A 83 6.01 6.02 32.29
CA PRO A 83 6.26 6.47 30.92
C PRO A 83 7.64 6.06 30.38
N GLY A 84 8.65 5.98 31.25
CA GLY A 84 10.02 5.63 30.87
C GLY A 84 10.23 4.19 30.37
N ILE A 85 9.26 3.28 30.56
CA ILE A 85 9.32 1.90 30.02
C ILE A 85 8.38 1.68 28.82
N VAL A 86 7.54 2.67 28.49
CA VAL A 86 6.55 2.54 27.43
C VAL A 86 7.24 2.66 26.07
N VAL A 87 7.04 1.62 25.26
CA VAL A 87 7.46 1.59 23.85
C VAL A 87 6.18 1.50 23.01
N SER A 88 5.79 2.63 22.39
CA SER A 88 4.49 2.76 21.71
C SER A 88 4.44 2.14 20.31
N GLU A 89 5.59 1.89 19.72
CA GLU A 89 5.75 1.38 18.35
C GLU A 89 6.68 0.16 18.35
N SER A 90 6.56 -0.70 17.35
CA SER A 90 7.46 -1.83 17.11
C SER A 90 8.27 -1.62 15.84
N ASP A 91 9.09 -2.59 15.48
CA ASP A 91 9.90 -2.57 14.26
C ASP A 91 10.21 -3.99 13.76
N PHE A 92 10.80 -4.05 12.56
CA PHE A 92 11.27 -5.30 11.96
C PHE A 92 12.78 -5.50 12.06
N PHE A 93 13.47 -4.72 12.89
CA PHE A 93 14.91 -4.83 13.01
C PHE A 93 15.29 -6.16 13.69
N LEU A 94 16.11 -6.95 13.00
CA LEU A 94 16.60 -8.22 13.52
C LEU A 94 17.59 -7.96 14.66
N ARG A 95 17.41 -8.68 15.77
CA ARG A 95 18.20 -8.58 17.00
C ARG A 95 18.90 -9.90 17.27
N ARG A 96 20.09 -9.88 17.86
CA ARG A 96 20.86 -11.10 18.16
C ARG A 96 20.26 -11.79 19.39
N LEU A 97 20.47 -13.09 19.51
CA LEU A 97 20.03 -13.86 20.68
C LEU A 97 20.95 -13.70 21.91
N TRP A 98 22.10 -13.04 21.75
CA TRP A 98 23.12 -12.86 22.78
C TRP A 98 23.86 -11.52 22.60
N GLY A 99 24.57 -11.10 23.65
CA GLY A 99 25.38 -9.88 23.65
C GLY A 99 24.60 -8.63 24.09
N GLU A 100 25.20 -7.47 23.86
CA GLU A 100 24.60 -6.17 24.22
C GLU A 100 23.59 -5.71 23.15
N PRO A 101 22.34 -5.34 23.52
CA PRO A 101 21.34 -4.88 22.56
C PRO A 101 21.76 -3.63 21.76
N SER A 102 22.62 -2.78 22.33
CA SER A 102 23.13 -1.57 21.69
C SER A 102 24.02 -1.86 20.48
N GLU A 103 24.56 -3.08 20.37
CA GLU A 103 25.45 -3.51 19.30
C GLU A 103 24.74 -4.25 18.16
N ASP A 104 23.45 -4.58 18.32
CA ASP A 104 22.70 -5.40 17.35
C ASP A 104 22.56 -4.69 15.99
N LEU A 105 22.39 -3.37 16.01
CA LEU A 105 22.12 -2.58 14.82
C LEU A 105 23.29 -1.62 14.53
N LYS A 106 24.26 -2.10 13.73
CA LYS A 106 25.35 -1.24 13.21
C LYS A 106 24.82 -0.10 12.33
N LYS A 107 23.76 -0.40 11.57
CA LYS A 107 23.07 0.54 10.70
C LYS A 107 21.58 0.21 10.72
N LYS A 108 20.75 1.24 10.89
CA LYS A 108 19.30 1.11 10.83
C LYS A 108 18.83 1.30 9.39
N PRO A 109 18.15 0.32 8.78
CA PRO A 109 17.52 0.52 7.49
C PRO A 109 16.50 1.66 7.56
N LYS A 110 16.45 2.47 6.50
CA LYS A 110 15.54 3.61 6.39
C LYS A 110 14.26 3.26 5.65
N TYR A 111 14.32 2.27 4.77
CA TYR A 111 13.21 1.91 3.89
C TYR A 111 12.88 0.43 4.04
N LEU A 112 11.63 0.06 3.76
CA LEU A 112 11.18 -1.34 3.76
C LEU A 112 10.79 -1.74 2.34
N LEU A 113 11.42 -2.80 1.82
CA LEU A 113 11.03 -3.45 0.58
C LEU A 113 10.24 -4.72 0.87
N THR A 114 8.98 -4.73 0.46
CA THR A 114 8.13 -5.92 0.52
C THR A 114 7.81 -6.44 -0.88
N ILE A 115 7.95 -7.75 -1.07
CA ILE A 115 7.68 -8.41 -2.35
C ILE A 115 6.84 -9.66 -2.09
N THR A 116 5.76 -9.84 -2.85
CA THR A 116 4.96 -11.07 -2.80
C THR A 116 5.48 -12.07 -3.81
N VAL A 117 6.02 -13.18 -3.32
CA VAL A 117 6.89 -14.08 -4.07
C VAL A 117 6.42 -15.53 -4.10
N GLY A 118 6.73 -16.19 -5.19
CA GLY A 118 6.76 -17.65 -5.33
C GLY A 118 8.09 -18.12 -5.92
N LEU A 119 8.41 -19.38 -5.65
CA LEU A 119 9.68 -20.01 -5.96
C LEU A 119 10.06 -19.92 -7.44
N ASN A 120 9.08 -19.95 -8.34
CA ASN A 120 9.30 -19.87 -9.78
C ASN A 120 9.89 -18.52 -10.21
N GLN A 121 9.70 -17.45 -9.43
CA GLN A 121 10.22 -16.11 -9.71
C GLN A 121 11.53 -15.78 -8.98
N LYS A 122 12.11 -16.71 -8.20
CA LYS A 122 13.26 -16.44 -7.34
C LYS A 122 14.45 -15.77 -8.05
N LYS A 123 14.73 -16.16 -9.30
CA LYS A 123 15.79 -15.54 -10.13
C LYS A 123 15.48 -14.10 -10.52
N ASN A 124 14.20 -13.77 -10.73
CA ASN A 124 13.79 -12.39 -10.99
C ASN A 124 13.93 -11.56 -9.72
N ILE A 125 13.51 -12.10 -8.58
CA ILE A 125 13.63 -11.43 -7.28
C ILE A 125 15.10 -11.21 -6.90
N ASP A 126 16.00 -12.15 -7.18
CA ASP A 126 17.44 -11.94 -6.96
C ASP A 126 17.97 -10.75 -7.79
N ARG A 127 17.56 -10.60 -9.05
CA ARG A 127 17.90 -9.41 -9.85
C ARG A 127 17.31 -8.13 -9.27
N MET A 128 16.09 -8.19 -8.75
CA MET A 128 15.38 -7.08 -8.12
C MET A 128 16.09 -6.60 -6.85
N VAL A 129 16.33 -7.50 -5.91
CA VAL A 129 16.95 -7.18 -4.61
C VAL A 129 18.33 -6.54 -4.78
N LYS A 130 19.10 -6.96 -5.79
CA LYS A 130 20.41 -6.37 -6.10
C LYS A 130 20.36 -4.89 -6.53
N LYS A 131 19.17 -4.32 -6.76
CA LYS A 131 18.99 -2.89 -7.06
C LYS A 131 18.81 -2.02 -5.82
N PHE A 132 18.79 -2.61 -4.63
CA PHE A 132 18.59 -1.94 -3.36
C PHE A 132 19.83 -2.06 -2.48
N SER A 133 20.17 -0.98 -1.78
CA SER A 133 21.30 -0.94 -0.84
C SER A 133 20.91 -1.46 0.54
N GLU A 134 21.87 -1.47 1.46
CA GLU A 134 21.67 -1.75 2.88
C GLU A 134 20.77 -0.73 3.62
N ASP A 135 20.36 0.37 2.98
CA ASP A 135 19.32 1.27 3.52
C ASP A 135 17.92 0.62 3.46
N PHE A 136 17.76 -0.52 2.78
CA PHE A 136 16.51 -1.23 2.60
C PHE A 136 16.46 -2.54 3.41
N GLN A 137 15.52 -2.65 4.34
CA GLN A 137 15.14 -3.94 4.93
C GLN A 137 14.30 -4.70 3.90
N ILE A 138 14.61 -5.98 3.70
CA ILE A 138 13.87 -6.83 2.75
C ILE A 138 12.94 -7.75 3.51
N MET A 139 11.69 -7.83 3.04
CA MET A 139 10.67 -8.75 3.53
C MET A 139 9.97 -9.43 2.35
N LEU A 140 9.90 -10.76 2.38
CA LEU A 140 9.30 -11.58 1.35
C LEU A 140 8.00 -12.22 1.85
N PHE A 141 6.93 -12.08 1.08
CA PHE A 141 5.62 -12.68 1.34
C PHE A 141 5.42 -13.91 0.45
N HIS A 142 5.63 -15.10 1.01
CA HIS A 142 5.65 -16.38 0.28
C HIS A 142 4.25 -16.96 0.15
N TYR A 143 3.63 -16.79 -1.00
CA TYR A 143 2.28 -17.31 -1.26
C TYR A 143 2.28 -18.82 -1.57
N ASP A 144 3.43 -19.45 -1.79
CA ASP A 144 3.54 -20.87 -2.14
C ASP A 144 4.01 -21.75 -0.97
N GLY A 145 4.41 -21.15 0.15
CA GLY A 145 4.89 -21.87 1.31
C GLY A 145 6.37 -22.23 1.29
N GLN A 146 7.15 -21.79 0.29
CA GLN A 146 8.50 -22.29 0.02
C GLN A 146 9.57 -21.28 0.45
N THR A 147 10.05 -21.36 1.69
CA THR A 147 11.06 -20.44 2.23
C THR A 147 12.49 -20.97 2.15
N SER A 148 12.75 -22.23 2.52
CA SER A 148 14.12 -22.76 2.62
C SER A 148 14.87 -22.81 1.29
N GLN A 149 14.18 -22.90 0.16
CA GLN A 149 14.82 -22.92 -1.16
C GLN A 149 15.44 -21.56 -1.54
N TRP A 150 15.14 -20.51 -0.80
CA TRP A 150 15.72 -19.17 -0.98
C TRP A 150 17.08 -19.02 -0.29
N ASP A 151 17.45 -19.95 0.60
CA ASP A 151 18.74 -19.94 1.32
C ASP A 151 19.95 -20.07 0.36
N GLU A 152 19.72 -20.39 -0.91
CA GLU A 152 20.74 -20.32 -1.97
C GLU A 152 21.29 -18.90 -2.19
N PHE A 153 20.53 -17.87 -1.81
CA PHE A 153 20.93 -16.47 -1.91
C PHE A 153 21.37 -15.95 -0.54
N GLU A 154 22.62 -15.48 -0.43
CA GLU A 154 23.14 -14.96 0.85
C GLU A 154 22.33 -13.78 1.39
N TRP A 155 21.83 -12.90 0.53
CA TRP A 155 20.97 -11.80 0.94
C TRP A 155 19.65 -12.29 1.55
N SER A 156 19.14 -13.45 1.12
CA SER A 156 17.86 -13.99 1.61
C SER A 156 17.96 -14.45 3.05
N LYS A 157 19.13 -14.91 3.50
CA LYS A 157 19.35 -15.32 4.90
C LYS A 157 19.21 -14.16 5.89
N SER A 158 19.35 -12.93 5.41
CA SER A 158 19.16 -11.69 6.19
C SER A 158 17.80 -11.02 5.93
N ALA A 159 16.99 -11.55 5.01
CA ALA A 159 15.65 -11.07 4.72
C ALA A 159 14.63 -11.66 5.70
N ILE A 160 13.49 -11.00 5.85
CA ILE A 160 12.38 -11.53 6.65
C ILE A 160 11.45 -12.32 5.74
N HIS A 161 11.13 -13.55 6.12
CA HIS A 161 10.25 -14.42 5.35
C HIS A 161 8.92 -14.61 6.09
N VAL A 162 7.80 -14.23 5.48
CA VAL A 162 6.45 -14.52 5.98
C VAL A 162 5.75 -15.43 4.99
N SER A 163 5.27 -16.58 5.43
CA SER A 163 4.85 -17.66 4.53
C SER A 163 3.48 -18.21 4.90
N ILE A 164 2.50 -18.02 4.01
CA ILE A 164 1.12 -18.47 4.14
C ILE A 164 0.61 -18.80 2.74
N ARG A 165 0.20 -20.05 2.53
CA ARG A 165 -0.20 -20.50 1.21
C ARG A 165 -1.41 -19.74 0.67
N ARG A 166 -1.34 -19.40 -0.61
CA ARG A 166 -2.42 -18.84 -1.45
C ARG A 166 -2.99 -17.52 -0.90
N GLN A 167 -2.15 -16.70 -0.28
CA GLN A 167 -2.50 -15.33 0.13
C GLN A 167 -1.93 -14.31 -0.86
N THR A 168 -2.67 -13.23 -1.03
CA THR A 168 -2.34 -12.10 -1.91
C THR A 168 -1.46 -11.07 -1.19
N LYS A 169 -0.79 -10.22 -1.98
CA LYS A 169 0.02 -9.10 -1.49
C LYS A 169 -0.70 -8.24 -0.44
N TRP A 170 -1.93 -7.83 -0.73
CA TRP A 170 -2.69 -6.96 0.15
C TRP A 170 -3.22 -7.67 1.41
N TRP A 171 -3.40 -9.00 1.37
CA TRP A 171 -3.69 -9.77 2.58
C TRP A 171 -2.51 -9.71 3.56
N TYR A 172 -1.28 -9.89 3.06
CA TYR A 172 -0.06 -9.75 3.85
C TYR A 172 0.13 -8.33 4.35
N ALA A 173 0.03 -7.34 3.46
CA ALA A 173 0.22 -5.93 3.81
C ALA A 173 -0.71 -5.52 4.95
N LYS A 174 -1.99 -5.93 4.91
CA LYS A 174 -2.95 -5.63 6.00
C LYS A 174 -2.55 -6.22 7.35
N ARG A 175 -1.87 -7.38 7.39
CA ARG A 175 -1.62 -8.13 8.62
C ARG A 175 -0.22 -7.93 9.19
N PHE A 176 0.75 -7.70 8.33
CA PHE A 176 2.15 -7.61 8.71
C PHE A 176 2.71 -6.19 8.56
N LEU A 177 2.08 -5.29 7.81
CA LEU A 177 2.55 -3.91 7.69
C LEU A 177 1.69 -2.96 8.52
N HIS A 178 1.43 -3.31 9.79
CA HIS A 178 0.69 -2.41 10.69
C HIS A 178 1.43 -1.07 10.83
N PRO A 179 0.74 0.09 10.83
CA PRO A 179 1.40 1.41 10.84
C PRO A 179 2.40 1.56 11.98
N ASP A 180 2.02 1.13 13.19
CA ASP A 180 2.90 1.23 14.37
C ASP A 180 4.06 0.23 14.37
N VAL A 181 4.12 -0.72 13.42
CA VAL A 181 5.26 -1.63 13.23
C VAL A 181 6.19 -1.11 12.13
N VAL A 182 5.62 -0.54 11.06
CA VAL A 182 6.42 0.01 9.95
C VAL A 182 6.79 1.48 10.15
N ALA A 183 6.35 2.11 11.25
CA ALA A 183 6.70 3.47 11.63
C ALA A 183 8.20 3.70 11.76
N ALA A 184 9.01 2.65 11.92
CA ALA A 184 10.47 2.76 11.90
C ALA A 184 11.04 3.14 10.51
N TYR A 185 10.31 2.88 9.42
CA TYR A 185 10.75 3.09 8.04
C TYR A 185 10.17 4.38 7.46
N GLU A 186 10.97 5.17 6.76
CA GLU A 186 10.53 6.41 6.11
C GLU A 186 9.59 6.13 4.93
N TYR A 187 9.91 5.09 4.15
CA TYR A 187 9.14 4.66 2.98
C TYR A 187 9.01 3.14 2.90
N ILE A 188 7.87 2.68 2.38
CA ILE A 188 7.46 1.28 2.30
C ILE A 188 7.10 0.94 0.85
N PHE A 189 7.82 -0.01 0.26
CA PHE A 189 7.62 -0.51 -1.09
C PHE A 189 6.79 -1.79 -1.02
N ILE A 190 5.74 -1.88 -1.84
CA ILE A 190 4.82 -3.03 -1.86
C ILE A 190 4.69 -3.58 -3.28
N TRP A 191 5.67 -4.38 -3.69
CA TRP A 191 5.89 -4.73 -5.09
C TRP A 191 5.41 -6.14 -5.44
N ASP A 192 4.97 -6.28 -6.69
CA ASP A 192 4.74 -7.58 -7.33
C ASP A 192 6.07 -8.20 -7.80
N GLU A 193 6.07 -9.52 -8.01
CA GLU A 193 7.26 -10.31 -8.35
C GLU A 193 7.61 -10.32 -9.85
N ASP A 194 6.70 -9.89 -10.72
CA ASP A 194 6.82 -9.96 -12.19
C ASP A 194 7.34 -8.65 -12.81
N LEU A 195 8.18 -7.94 -12.06
CA LEU A 195 8.80 -6.68 -12.46
C LEU A 195 10.23 -6.89 -12.95
N GLY A 196 10.53 -6.42 -14.16
CA GLY A 196 11.89 -6.22 -14.67
C GLY A 196 12.45 -4.88 -14.16
N VAL A 197 13.69 -4.90 -13.68
CA VAL A 197 14.33 -3.78 -12.96
C VAL A 197 15.67 -3.38 -13.58
N GLU A 198 15.90 -3.71 -14.85
CA GLU A 198 17.16 -3.48 -15.56
C GLU A 198 17.62 -2.02 -15.43
N HIS A 199 16.67 -1.11 -15.48
CA HIS A 199 16.86 0.34 -15.50
C HIS A 199 16.54 1.04 -14.17
N PHE A 200 16.32 0.27 -13.10
CA PHE A 200 15.99 0.78 -11.79
C PHE A 200 17.19 0.75 -10.83
N ASN A 201 17.26 1.73 -9.95
CA ASN A 201 18.13 1.79 -8.78
C ASN A 201 17.35 2.39 -7.59
N GLY A 202 17.31 1.65 -6.47
CA GLY A 202 16.50 2.01 -5.31
C GLY A 202 16.95 3.30 -4.62
N ASP A 203 18.25 3.55 -4.53
CA ASP A 203 18.79 4.75 -3.87
C ASP A 203 18.44 6.01 -4.68
N LYS A 204 18.71 5.99 -5.99
CA LYS A 204 18.36 7.08 -6.91
C LYS A 204 16.85 7.34 -6.96
N TYR A 205 16.04 6.28 -6.91
CA TYR A 205 14.60 6.41 -6.81
C TYR A 205 14.20 7.18 -5.54
N MET A 206 14.77 6.82 -4.39
CA MET A 206 14.47 7.49 -3.13
C MET A 206 14.96 8.94 -3.08
N GLU A 207 16.09 9.26 -3.70
CA GLU A 207 16.55 10.64 -3.87
C GLU A 207 15.50 11.48 -4.61
N LEU A 208 14.92 10.95 -5.69
CA LEU A 208 13.91 11.66 -6.48
C LEU A 208 12.56 11.76 -5.76
N VAL A 209 12.12 10.69 -5.10
CA VAL A 209 10.90 10.70 -4.28
C VAL A 209 10.96 11.81 -3.23
N LYS A 210 12.09 11.91 -2.52
CA LYS A 210 12.32 12.95 -1.52
C LYS A 210 12.46 14.34 -2.13
N LYS A 211 13.25 14.48 -3.20
CA LYS A 211 13.45 15.74 -3.94
C LYS A 211 12.12 16.35 -4.41
N HIS A 212 11.18 15.50 -4.84
CA HIS A 212 9.89 15.94 -5.40
C HIS A 212 8.73 15.90 -4.39
N GLY A 213 9.00 15.60 -3.11
CA GLY A 213 8.00 15.58 -2.05
C GLY A 213 6.86 14.59 -2.28
N LEU A 214 7.17 13.41 -2.82
CA LEU A 214 6.18 12.39 -3.11
C LEU A 214 5.86 11.57 -1.85
N ASP A 215 4.59 11.55 -1.46
CA ASP A 215 4.07 10.72 -0.36
C ASP A 215 3.62 9.35 -0.88
N ILE A 216 3.16 9.27 -2.12
CA ILE A 216 2.86 8.01 -2.81
C ILE A 216 3.49 8.06 -4.19
N SER A 217 4.20 7.01 -4.57
CA SER A 217 4.89 7.00 -5.85
C SER A 217 4.97 5.61 -6.46
N GLN A 218 5.34 5.55 -7.74
CA GLN A 218 5.82 4.32 -8.36
C GLN A 218 6.92 4.66 -9.39
N PRO A 219 7.74 3.67 -9.78
CA PRO A 219 8.57 3.77 -10.98
C PRO A 219 7.73 3.96 -12.25
N GLY A 220 8.29 4.62 -13.26
CA GLY A 220 7.69 4.64 -14.60
C GLY A 220 7.60 3.23 -15.20
N LEU A 221 6.55 2.95 -15.96
CA LEU A 221 6.40 1.69 -16.70
C LEU A 221 6.85 1.85 -18.15
N GLU A 222 7.67 0.92 -18.61
CA GLU A 222 8.08 0.88 -20.01
C GLU A 222 6.87 0.58 -20.92
N PRO A 223 6.62 1.39 -21.98
CA PRO A 223 5.39 1.28 -22.77
C PRO A 223 5.34 0.09 -23.74
N ASN A 224 6.45 -0.64 -23.90
CA ASN A 224 6.65 -1.60 -25.00
C ASN A 224 5.64 -2.77 -25.00
N ASN A 225 5.07 -3.12 -23.83
CA ASN A 225 4.18 -4.28 -23.69
C ASN A 225 2.68 -3.91 -23.51
N GLY A 226 2.32 -2.66 -23.85
CA GLY A 226 0.97 -2.15 -23.63
C GLY A 226 0.73 -1.74 -22.18
N LEU A 227 -0.06 -0.69 -21.99
CA LEU A 227 -0.35 -0.11 -20.68
C LEU A 227 -1.85 0.12 -20.52
N THR A 228 -2.37 -0.18 -19.33
CA THR A 228 -3.77 0.08 -18.99
C THR A 228 -4.01 1.59 -18.84
N TRP A 229 -3.14 2.25 -18.07
CA TRP A 229 -3.24 3.65 -17.66
C TRP A 229 -2.09 4.47 -18.26
N GLN A 230 -2.39 5.62 -18.88
CA GLN A 230 -1.35 6.55 -19.37
C GLN A 230 -0.58 7.18 -18.21
N MET A 231 -1.14 7.24 -17.01
CA MET A 231 -0.49 7.84 -15.85
C MET A 231 0.71 7.04 -15.36
N THR A 232 0.77 5.73 -15.64
CA THR A 232 1.90 4.89 -15.24
C THR A 232 3.00 4.84 -16.29
N LYS A 233 2.74 5.39 -17.49
CA LYS A 233 3.66 5.34 -18.62
C LYS A 233 4.89 6.19 -18.35
N ARG A 234 6.06 5.58 -18.45
CA ARG A 234 7.34 6.31 -18.43
C ARG A 234 7.38 7.39 -19.51
N ARG A 235 7.82 8.58 -19.12
CA ARG A 235 8.14 9.70 -19.98
C ARG A 235 9.65 9.85 -20.16
N GLY A 236 10.09 10.21 -21.36
CA GLY A 236 11.52 10.30 -21.70
C GLY A 236 12.13 11.67 -21.44
N ASP A 237 11.29 12.67 -21.20
CA ASP A 237 11.61 14.11 -21.22
C ASP A 237 11.64 14.77 -19.83
N GLN A 238 11.42 13.99 -18.77
CA GLN A 238 11.31 14.49 -17.40
C GLN A 238 11.71 13.42 -16.37
N GLU A 239 12.03 13.87 -15.15
CA GLU A 239 12.40 12.97 -14.04
C GLU A 239 11.19 12.35 -13.34
N VAL A 240 10.08 13.10 -13.23
CA VAL A 240 8.83 12.73 -12.54
C VAL A 240 7.63 13.41 -13.21
N HIS A 241 6.50 12.73 -13.39
CA HIS A 241 5.18 13.36 -13.61
C HIS A 241 4.18 13.05 -12.52
N LYS A 242 3.20 13.93 -12.40
CA LYS A 242 2.08 13.82 -11.44
C LYS A 242 0.70 13.92 -12.13
N VAL A 243 0.71 14.26 -13.41
CA VAL A 243 -0.48 14.43 -14.26
C VAL A 243 -0.23 13.84 -15.64
N THR A 244 -1.29 13.37 -16.31
CA THR A 244 -1.23 12.81 -17.66
C THR A 244 -2.44 13.18 -18.50
N GLU A 245 -2.28 13.05 -19.82
CA GLU A 245 -3.40 13.03 -20.75
C GLU A 245 -3.84 11.58 -20.96
N GLU A 246 -5.08 11.29 -20.57
CA GLU A 246 -5.68 9.98 -20.76
C GLU A 246 -6.52 9.89 -22.02
N LYS A 247 -6.98 8.67 -22.32
CA LYS A 247 -7.92 8.41 -23.42
C LYS A 247 -9.19 9.27 -23.26
N PRO A 248 -9.79 9.77 -24.36
CA PRO A 248 -10.99 10.61 -24.28
C PRO A 248 -12.10 9.98 -23.41
N GLY A 249 -12.60 10.76 -22.45
CA GLY A 249 -13.68 10.35 -21.54
C GLY A 249 -13.25 9.53 -20.32
N TRP A 250 -11.95 9.29 -20.10
CA TRP A 250 -11.47 8.54 -18.94
C TRP A 250 -11.22 9.40 -17.71
N CYS A 251 -11.09 10.72 -17.89
CA CYS A 251 -10.92 11.66 -16.79
C CYS A 251 -12.12 12.59 -16.70
N SER A 252 -12.82 12.50 -15.58
CA SER A 252 -13.87 13.46 -15.21
C SER A 252 -13.28 14.78 -14.72
N ASP A 253 -12.09 14.73 -14.11
CA ASP A 253 -11.33 15.87 -13.59
C ASP A 253 -9.83 15.59 -13.77
N PRO A 254 -9.04 16.55 -14.27
CA PRO A 254 -7.61 16.35 -14.53
C PRO A 254 -6.77 16.12 -13.27
N HIS A 255 -7.22 16.54 -12.09
CA HIS A 255 -6.55 16.36 -10.81
C HIS A 255 -6.97 15.07 -10.08
N LEU A 256 -7.86 14.28 -10.68
CA LEU A 256 -8.35 13.03 -10.13
C LEU A 256 -7.85 11.82 -10.94
N PRO A 257 -7.81 10.63 -10.32
CA PRO A 257 -7.53 9.40 -11.04
C PRO A 257 -8.50 9.17 -12.20
N PRO A 258 -8.04 8.60 -13.33
CA PRO A 258 -6.67 8.13 -13.55
C PRO A 258 -5.69 9.22 -14.06
N CYS A 259 -6.13 10.46 -14.33
CA CYS A 259 -5.28 11.50 -14.93
C CYS A 259 -4.20 12.07 -13.99
N ALA A 260 -4.47 12.08 -12.70
CA ALA A 260 -3.53 12.50 -11.67
C ALA A 260 -3.85 11.77 -10.37
N ALA A 261 -3.04 11.99 -9.34
CA ALA A 261 -3.27 11.41 -8.02
C ALA A 261 -3.40 9.86 -8.04
N PHE A 262 -2.72 9.21 -8.99
CA PHE A 262 -2.86 7.80 -9.29
C PHE A 262 -1.51 7.13 -9.49
N VAL A 263 -1.34 5.98 -8.84
CA VAL A 263 -0.29 4.99 -9.13
C VAL A 263 -0.95 3.62 -9.07
N GLU A 264 -0.49 2.69 -9.88
CA GLU A 264 -1.01 1.34 -9.94
C GLU A 264 -0.52 0.52 -8.75
N ILE A 265 -1.41 -0.34 -8.24
CA ILE A 265 -1.14 -1.20 -7.09
C ILE A 265 0.00 -2.20 -7.29
N MET A 266 0.58 -2.34 -8.48
CA MET A 266 1.62 -3.30 -8.81
C MET A 266 2.99 -2.97 -8.16
N ALA A 267 3.42 -1.70 -8.27
CA ALA A 267 4.71 -1.25 -7.74
C ALA A 267 4.65 0.04 -6.89
N PRO A 268 3.66 0.22 -6.00
CA PRO A 268 3.55 1.43 -5.21
C PRO A 268 4.61 1.51 -4.11
N VAL A 269 4.93 2.75 -3.75
CA VAL A 269 5.80 3.15 -2.65
C VAL A 269 5.09 4.23 -1.85
N PHE A 270 5.01 4.05 -0.53
CA PHE A 270 4.28 4.93 0.38
C PHE A 270 5.23 5.54 1.41
N SER A 271 5.10 6.82 1.72
CA SER A 271 5.63 7.38 2.97
C SER A 271 4.93 6.72 4.16
N ARG A 272 5.56 6.73 5.33
CA ARG A 272 4.94 6.17 6.55
C ARG A 272 3.61 6.85 6.89
N GLU A 273 3.50 8.15 6.63
CA GLU A 273 2.31 8.96 6.88
C GLU A 273 1.17 8.52 5.95
N ALA A 274 1.43 8.43 4.64
CA ALA A 274 0.44 7.96 3.68
C ALA A 274 0.03 6.52 3.97
N TRP A 275 1.00 5.65 4.29
CA TRP A 275 0.74 4.25 4.61
C TRP A 275 -0.18 4.09 5.83
N ARG A 276 -0.04 4.93 6.86
CA ARG A 276 -0.93 4.88 8.04
C ARG A 276 -2.40 5.02 7.64
N CYS A 277 -2.72 5.91 6.71
CA CYS A 277 -4.07 6.04 6.17
C CYS A 277 -4.45 4.86 5.25
N VAL A 278 -3.58 4.50 4.29
CA VAL A 278 -3.84 3.43 3.32
C VAL A 278 -4.10 2.09 4.02
N TRP A 279 -3.36 1.80 5.09
CA TRP A 279 -3.55 0.59 5.89
C TRP A 279 -4.97 0.47 6.45
N HIS A 280 -5.57 1.57 6.90
CA HIS A 280 -6.95 1.59 7.40
C HIS A 280 -7.99 1.47 6.28
N MET A 281 -7.64 1.91 5.07
CA MET A 281 -8.48 1.76 3.89
C MET A 281 -8.60 0.28 3.44
N ILE A 282 -7.52 -0.50 3.58
CA ILE A 282 -7.52 -1.92 3.22
C ILE A 282 -8.48 -2.71 4.13
N GLN A 283 -9.42 -3.41 3.49
CA GLN A 283 -10.46 -4.22 4.13
C GLN A 283 -9.94 -5.62 4.45
N ASN A 284 -10.32 -6.18 5.61
CA ASN A 284 -9.79 -7.47 6.05
C ASN A 284 -10.19 -8.66 5.16
N ASP A 285 -11.36 -8.57 4.53
CA ASP A 285 -11.99 -9.62 3.71
C ASP A 285 -11.77 -9.44 2.19
N LEU A 286 -11.34 -8.25 1.74
CA LEU A 286 -11.03 -7.97 0.33
C LEU A 286 -9.51 -8.05 0.14
N VAL A 287 -9.05 -9.15 -0.44
CA VAL A 287 -7.64 -9.53 -0.39
C VAL A 287 -6.87 -9.14 -1.64
N HIS A 288 -7.51 -8.90 -2.79
CA HIS A 288 -6.80 -8.64 -4.05
C HIS A 288 -6.37 -7.18 -4.23
N GLY A 289 -7.01 -6.24 -3.53
CA GLY A 289 -6.68 -4.82 -3.56
C GLY A 289 -7.03 -4.07 -4.86
N TRP A 290 -7.71 -4.71 -5.82
CA TRP A 290 -8.16 -4.04 -7.05
C TRP A 290 -9.08 -2.87 -6.73
N GLY A 291 -8.76 -1.69 -7.27
CA GLY A 291 -9.50 -0.45 -7.03
C GLY A 291 -8.92 0.42 -5.92
N LEU A 292 -7.98 -0.08 -5.11
CA LEU A 292 -7.29 0.72 -4.10
C LEU A 292 -6.54 1.89 -4.74
N ASP A 293 -5.93 1.65 -5.91
CA ASP A 293 -5.22 2.62 -6.76
C ASP A 293 -6.04 3.89 -7.05
N PHE A 294 -7.36 3.78 -7.19
CA PHE A 294 -8.26 4.93 -7.37
C PHE A 294 -8.56 5.70 -6.07
N ALA A 295 -8.42 5.03 -4.92
CA ALA A 295 -8.74 5.57 -3.62
C ALA A 295 -7.50 6.12 -2.87
N LEU A 296 -6.28 5.78 -3.28
CA LEU A 296 -5.03 6.23 -2.65
C LEU A 296 -4.95 7.74 -2.45
N ARG A 297 -5.52 8.52 -3.38
CA ARG A 297 -5.62 9.99 -3.30
C ARG A 297 -6.22 10.51 -1.99
N ARG A 298 -7.05 9.71 -1.31
CA ARG A 298 -7.71 10.11 -0.06
C ARG A 298 -6.77 10.19 1.13
N CYS A 299 -5.56 9.65 1.00
CA CYS A 299 -4.58 9.56 2.08
C CYS A 299 -3.48 10.63 2.00
N VAL A 300 -3.60 11.58 1.08
CA VAL A 300 -2.57 12.59 0.81
C VAL A 300 -3.22 13.89 0.34
N GLU A 301 -2.75 15.03 0.85
CA GLU A 301 -3.25 16.36 0.46
C GLU A 301 -2.07 17.32 0.15
N PRO A 302 -2.10 18.06 -0.99
CA PRO A 302 -2.96 17.86 -2.15
C PRO A 302 -2.49 16.65 -2.99
N ALA A 303 -3.40 15.70 -3.24
CA ALA A 303 -3.05 14.40 -3.83
C ALA A 303 -2.36 14.50 -5.20
N HIS A 304 -2.81 15.39 -6.08
CA HIS A 304 -2.27 15.54 -7.44
C HIS A 304 -0.86 16.15 -7.47
N GLU A 305 -0.37 16.71 -6.36
CA GLU A 305 1.00 17.22 -6.26
C GLU A 305 1.93 16.27 -5.50
N LYS A 306 1.38 15.31 -4.76
CA LYS A 306 2.16 14.43 -3.88
C LYS A 306 2.13 12.96 -4.28
N ILE A 307 1.30 12.62 -5.26
CA ILE A 307 1.28 11.30 -5.89
C ILE A 307 1.86 11.43 -7.29
N GLY A 308 2.87 10.61 -7.63
CA GLY A 308 3.54 10.72 -8.91
C GLY A 308 4.36 9.52 -9.34
N VAL A 309 4.76 9.54 -10.60
CA VAL A 309 5.54 8.51 -11.26
C VAL A 309 6.94 9.00 -11.51
N VAL A 310 7.93 8.23 -11.05
CA VAL A 310 9.36 8.55 -11.22
C VAL A 310 9.85 7.97 -12.55
N ASP A 311 9.93 8.81 -13.57
CA ASP A 311 10.22 8.43 -14.95
C ASP A 311 11.68 8.04 -15.20
N SER A 312 12.60 8.70 -14.51
CA SER A 312 14.03 8.45 -14.66
C SER A 312 14.49 7.13 -14.03
N GLN A 313 13.62 6.48 -13.23
CA GLN A 313 13.82 5.16 -12.65
C GLN A 313 12.62 4.30 -13.03
N TRP A 314 12.76 3.46 -14.06
CA TRP A 314 11.63 2.72 -14.63
C TRP A 314 11.79 1.21 -14.53
N ILE A 315 10.66 0.54 -14.64
CA ILE A 315 10.52 -0.92 -14.57
C ILE A 315 9.73 -1.43 -15.78
N ILE A 316 9.80 -2.74 -16.00
CA ILE A 316 9.12 -3.44 -17.09
C ILE A 316 8.12 -4.41 -16.48
N HIS A 317 6.85 -4.35 -16.87
CA HIS A 317 5.88 -5.38 -16.47
C HIS A 317 6.07 -6.62 -17.35
N GLN A 318 6.55 -7.72 -16.76
CA GLN A 318 6.87 -8.96 -17.48
C GLN A 318 5.65 -9.89 -17.66
N VAL A 319 4.56 -9.62 -16.93
CA VAL A 319 3.28 -10.37 -16.99
C VAL A 319 3.51 -11.87 -16.78
N ILE A 320 4.41 -12.22 -15.85
CA ILE A 320 4.74 -13.62 -15.60
C ILE A 320 3.61 -14.23 -14.77
N PRO A 321 2.95 -15.31 -15.24
CA PRO A 321 1.85 -15.92 -14.51
C PRO A 321 2.26 -16.35 -13.11
N SER A 322 1.61 -15.74 -12.11
CA SER A 322 1.94 -15.87 -10.70
C SER A 322 0.75 -16.44 -9.92
N LEU A 323 0.39 -15.80 -8.81
CA LEU A 323 -0.71 -16.13 -7.92
C LEU A 323 -2.06 -16.36 -8.61
N GLY A 324 -2.32 -15.73 -9.77
CA GLY A 324 -3.52 -16.01 -10.57
C GLY A 324 -3.68 -17.50 -10.90
N SER A 325 -2.58 -18.20 -11.15
CA SER A 325 -2.60 -19.65 -11.42
C SER A 325 -2.91 -20.52 -10.20
N GLN A 326 -2.87 -19.97 -8.99
CA GLN A 326 -3.12 -20.69 -7.72
C GLN A 326 -4.60 -20.83 -7.36
N GLY A 327 -5.50 -20.40 -8.26
CA GLY A 327 -6.95 -20.61 -8.13
C GLY A 327 -7.37 -22.08 -8.26
N GLN A 328 -8.67 -22.32 -8.25
CA GLN A 328 -9.24 -23.63 -8.53
C GLN A 328 -9.79 -23.67 -9.96
N ALA A 329 -9.53 -24.76 -10.68
CA ALA A 329 -10.18 -25.02 -11.95
C ALA A 329 -11.61 -25.51 -11.68
N GLU A 330 -12.60 -24.88 -12.31
CA GLU A 330 -14.01 -25.22 -12.13
C GLU A 330 -14.73 -25.21 -13.48
N ASN A 331 -15.55 -26.23 -13.75
CA ASN A 331 -16.41 -26.29 -14.95
C ASN A 331 -15.66 -26.04 -16.28
N GLY A 332 -14.45 -26.57 -16.41
CA GLY A 332 -13.60 -26.40 -17.60
C GLY A 332 -12.89 -25.04 -17.72
N LYS A 333 -13.05 -24.14 -16.74
CA LYS A 333 -12.33 -22.87 -16.66
C LYS A 333 -10.95 -23.05 -16.03
N ALA A 334 -9.98 -22.30 -16.52
CA ALA A 334 -8.64 -22.30 -15.96
C ALA A 334 -8.61 -21.61 -14.57
N PRO A 335 -7.71 -22.00 -13.66
CA PRO A 335 -7.61 -21.42 -12.31
C PRO A 335 -7.60 -19.89 -12.25
N TRP A 336 -6.90 -19.24 -13.18
CA TRP A 336 -6.77 -17.78 -13.23
C TRP A 336 -8.08 -17.06 -13.55
N GLU A 337 -9.03 -17.73 -14.22
CA GLU A 337 -10.34 -17.15 -14.51
C GLU A 337 -11.14 -16.95 -13.21
N GLY A 338 -11.10 -17.93 -12.30
CA GLY A 338 -11.74 -17.84 -10.99
C GLY A 338 -11.14 -16.74 -10.12
N VAL A 339 -9.80 -16.64 -10.09
CA VAL A 339 -9.10 -15.55 -9.38
C VAL A 339 -9.51 -14.19 -9.95
N ARG A 340 -9.48 -14.04 -11.28
CA ARG A 340 -9.85 -12.77 -11.93
C ARG A 340 -11.32 -12.40 -11.71
N ALA A 341 -12.23 -13.38 -11.67
CA ALA A 341 -13.62 -13.14 -11.32
C ALA A 341 -13.76 -12.62 -9.89
N ARG A 342 -13.02 -13.21 -8.94
CA ARG A 342 -12.97 -12.73 -7.55
C ARG A 342 -12.38 -11.32 -7.44
N CYS A 343 -11.30 -11.00 -8.18
CA CYS A 343 -10.76 -9.64 -8.20
C CYS A 343 -11.81 -8.59 -8.60
N LYS A 344 -12.59 -8.88 -9.67
CA LYS A 344 -13.67 -7.99 -10.13
C LYS A 344 -14.77 -7.83 -9.09
N ASN A 345 -15.16 -8.93 -8.44
CA ASN A 345 -16.18 -8.90 -7.39
C ASN A 345 -15.71 -8.07 -6.19
N GLU A 346 -14.49 -8.30 -5.71
CA GLU A 346 -13.92 -7.54 -4.59
C GLU A 346 -13.78 -6.05 -4.92
N TRP A 347 -13.38 -5.70 -6.15
CA TRP A 347 -13.33 -4.32 -6.59
C TRP A 347 -14.71 -3.65 -6.53
N SER A 348 -15.75 -4.31 -7.06
CA SER A 348 -17.13 -3.82 -6.98
C SER A 348 -17.59 -3.65 -5.52
N LEU A 349 -17.26 -4.59 -4.64
CA LEU A 349 -17.60 -4.50 -3.22
C LEU A 349 -16.90 -3.33 -2.55
N PHE A 350 -15.61 -3.12 -2.83
CA PHE A 350 -14.84 -2.00 -2.30
C PHE A 350 -15.43 -0.66 -2.74
N GLN A 351 -15.73 -0.50 -4.03
CA GLN A 351 -16.36 0.71 -4.56
C GLN A 351 -17.70 1.01 -3.88
N ASN A 352 -18.56 0.00 -3.74
CA ASN A 352 -19.84 0.16 -3.08
C ASN A 352 -19.69 0.54 -1.60
N ARG A 353 -18.77 -0.10 -0.87
CA ARG A 353 -18.50 0.22 0.54
C ARG A 353 -18.03 1.67 0.70
N LEU A 354 -17.08 2.09 -0.13
CA LEU A 354 -16.53 3.44 -0.07
C LEU A 354 -17.60 4.49 -0.40
N ALA A 355 -18.37 4.29 -1.47
CA ALA A 355 -19.45 5.21 -1.86
C ALA A 355 -20.56 5.31 -0.80
N ASN A 356 -20.96 4.18 -0.21
CA ASN A 356 -21.97 4.17 0.85
C ASN A 356 -21.46 4.86 2.12
N ALA A 357 -20.19 4.64 2.50
CA ALA A 357 -19.59 5.30 3.64
C ALA A 357 -19.48 6.83 3.43
N ASP A 358 -19.06 7.27 2.24
CA ASP A 358 -19.02 8.69 1.88
C ASP A 358 -20.41 9.33 1.97
N LYS A 359 -21.43 8.65 1.42
CA LYS A 359 -22.81 9.13 1.49
C LYS A 359 -23.29 9.28 2.93
N ALA A 360 -23.09 8.25 3.75
CA ALA A 360 -23.50 8.27 5.16
C ALA A 360 -22.80 9.39 5.95
N TYR A 361 -21.51 9.61 5.70
CA TYR A 361 -20.74 10.67 6.34
C TYR A 361 -21.23 12.08 5.94
N LEU A 362 -21.51 12.30 4.65
CA LEU A 362 -22.04 13.58 4.17
C LEU A 362 -23.46 13.86 4.70
N GLU A 363 -24.30 12.83 4.82
CA GLU A 363 -25.62 12.94 5.46
C GLU A 363 -25.49 13.31 6.95
N GLU A 364 -24.52 12.75 7.66
CA GLU A 364 -24.29 13.08 9.07
C GLU A 364 -23.85 14.55 9.24
N ILE A 365 -22.91 15.03 8.41
CA ILE A 365 -22.44 16.43 8.48
C ILE A 365 -23.51 17.40 8.02
N GLY A 366 -24.28 17.08 6.97
CA GLY A 366 -25.35 17.95 6.50
C GLY A 366 -26.53 18.10 7.48
N ASN A 367 -26.63 17.18 8.45
CA ASN A 367 -27.61 17.24 9.54
C ASN A 367 -27.05 17.89 10.83
N ARG A 368 -25.78 18.28 10.86
CA ARG A 368 -25.15 19.07 11.93
C ARG A 368 -25.11 20.54 11.52
#